data_AF-A0A9W8AJP4-F1
#
_entry.id   AF-A0A9W8AJP4-F1
#
_cell.length_a   1.000
_cell.length_b   1.000
_cell.length_c   1.000
_cell.angle_alpha   90.00
_cell.angle_beta   90.00
_cell.angle_gamma   90.00
#
_symmetry.space_group_name_H-M   'P 1'
#
loop_
_entity.id
_entity.type
_entity.pdbx_description
1 polymer ?
#
loop_
_entity_poly.entity_id
_entity_poly.type
_entity_poly.pdbx_seq_one_letter_code
_entity_poly.pdbx_strand_id
1 'polypeptide(L)'
;MGRNKRATVEVLDALPEPTEPTECVARILGTQGQNIHRVQLPRSVAARIAGTAAPATVTDTDPDHDGLFEETLCILPSRFRNTVFIKRGSYIIGNFAGLGEGKVGGEVRHILYPKQIKHLKERGLWPAEMDQPIISEVVATEEPSTAADNQANSSEVDDDDDLFQNSNRRHFADESESDSDSDA
;
A
#
# COMPACT_ATOMS: atom_id res chain seq x y z
N MET A 1 -26.74 -8.24 -13.88
CA MET A 1 -25.53 -8.87 -13.30
C MET A 1 -24.33 -8.27 -14.03
N GLY A 2 -23.56 -7.34 -13.44
CA GLY A 2 -22.42 -6.75 -14.18
C GLY A 2 -21.83 -5.42 -13.69
N ARG A 3 -22.36 -4.82 -12.61
CA ARG A 3 -21.86 -3.53 -12.11
C ARG A 3 -20.49 -3.65 -11.42
N ASN A 4 -20.22 -4.79 -10.78
CA ASN A 4 -19.04 -4.96 -9.91
C ASN A 4 -17.73 -5.12 -10.71
N LYS A 5 -17.79 -5.71 -11.91
CA LYS A 5 -16.60 -5.93 -12.75
C LYS A 5 -15.98 -4.62 -13.28
N ARG A 6 -16.82 -3.61 -13.55
CA ARG A 6 -16.34 -2.30 -14.01
C ARG A 6 -15.68 -1.51 -12.88
N ALA A 7 -16.31 -1.49 -11.71
CA ALA A 7 -15.79 -0.77 -10.55
C ALA A 7 -14.43 -1.33 -10.08
N THR A 8 -14.21 -2.65 -10.09
CA THR A 8 -12.89 -3.22 -9.75
C THR A 8 -11.82 -2.84 -10.76
N VAL A 9 -12.14 -2.86 -12.06
CA VAL A 9 -11.17 -2.53 -13.12
C VAL A 9 -10.83 -1.03 -13.08
N GLU A 10 -11.83 -0.15 -12.94
CA GLU A 10 -11.57 1.29 -12.79
C GLU A 10 -10.68 1.60 -11.59
N VAL A 11 -10.86 0.90 -10.47
CA VAL A 11 -10.08 1.13 -9.26
C VAL A 11 -8.65 0.57 -9.36
N LEU A 12 -8.46 -0.53 -10.11
CA LEU A 12 -7.17 -1.18 -10.30
C LEU A 12 -6.31 -0.52 -11.39
N ASP A 13 -6.93 -0.02 -12.47
CA ASP A 13 -6.24 0.55 -13.63
C ASP A 13 -6.20 2.09 -13.65
N ALA A 14 -7.06 2.78 -12.89
CA ALA A 14 -6.95 4.23 -12.82
C ALA A 14 -5.61 4.62 -12.19
N LEU A 15 -4.92 5.59 -12.79
CA LEU A 15 -3.80 6.31 -12.19
C LEU A 15 -4.34 7.66 -11.70
N PRO A 16 -5.06 7.71 -10.56
CA PRO A 16 -5.62 8.96 -10.09
C PRO A 16 -4.50 9.90 -9.66
N GLU A 17 -4.42 11.05 -10.33
CA GLU A 17 -3.57 12.15 -9.92
C GLU A 17 -4.38 13.07 -8.99
N PRO A 18 -3.85 13.48 -7.82
CA PRO A 18 -4.50 14.47 -6.95
C PRO A 18 -4.59 15.79 -7.71
N THR A 19 -5.72 16.03 -8.35
CA THR A 19 -5.93 17.20 -9.22
C THR A 19 -6.48 18.37 -8.41
N GLU A 20 -7.14 18.06 -7.29
CA GLU A 20 -7.74 19.06 -6.40
C GLU A 20 -6.81 19.37 -5.22
N PRO A 21 -6.73 20.66 -4.79
CA PRO A 21 -5.88 21.06 -3.66
C PRO A 21 -6.34 20.48 -2.31
N THR A 22 -7.57 19.97 -2.24
CA THR A 22 -8.18 19.32 -1.07
C THR A 22 -7.97 17.80 -1.06
N GLU A 23 -7.37 17.25 -2.11
CA GLU A 23 -7.03 15.83 -2.20
C GLU A 23 -5.63 15.57 -1.72
N CYS A 24 -5.48 14.55 -0.88
CA CYS A 24 -4.17 14.14 -0.43
C CYS A 24 -4.07 12.65 -0.15
N VAL A 25 -2.82 12.19 -0.18
CA VAL A 25 -2.46 10.84 0.21
C VAL A 25 -2.53 10.72 1.74
N ALA A 26 -3.25 9.70 2.20
CA ALA A 26 -3.34 9.33 3.60
C ALA A 26 -3.04 7.83 3.77
N ARG A 27 -2.53 7.47 4.94
CA ARG A 27 -2.24 6.08 5.33
C ARG A 27 -3.28 5.58 6.32
N ILE A 28 -3.76 4.36 6.12
CA ILE A 28 -4.79 3.77 6.96
C ILE A 28 -4.18 3.10 8.19
N LEU A 29 -4.61 3.52 9.38
CA LEU A 29 -4.20 2.94 10.66
C LEU A 29 -5.13 1.81 11.12
N GLY A 30 -6.43 1.94 10.86
CA GLY A 30 -7.40 0.92 11.27
C GLY A 30 -8.84 1.28 10.92
N THR A 31 -9.74 0.34 11.18
CA THR A 31 -11.19 0.55 11.06
C THR A 31 -11.76 1.05 12.39
N GLN A 32 -12.79 1.89 12.34
CA GLN A 32 -13.54 2.38 13.51
C GLN A 32 -15.01 1.91 13.50
N GLY A 33 -15.36 1.00 12.58
CA GLY A 33 -16.74 0.56 12.34
C GLY A 33 -17.50 1.47 11.38
N GLN A 34 -18.70 1.06 10.97
CA GLN A 34 -19.59 1.83 10.08
C GLN A 34 -18.93 2.39 8.79
N ASN A 35 -17.97 1.65 8.20
CA ASN A 35 -17.20 2.10 7.04
C ASN A 35 -16.37 3.38 7.29
N ILE A 36 -16.04 3.66 8.54
CA ILE A 36 -15.14 4.74 8.95
C ILE A 36 -13.77 4.15 9.24
N HIS A 37 -12.73 4.81 8.75
CA HIS A 37 -11.34 4.41 8.92
C HIS A 37 -10.55 5.52 9.59
N ARG A 38 -9.67 5.15 10.54
CA ARG A 38 -8.67 6.05 11.11
C ARG A 38 -7.50 6.12 10.15
N VAL A 39 -7.14 7.33 9.77
CA VAL A 39 -6.10 7.61 8.77
C VAL A 39 -5.13 8.64 9.29
N GLN A 40 -3.91 8.55 8.79
CA GLN A 40 -2.79 9.38 9.13
C GLN A 40 -2.40 10.19 7.90
N LEU A 41 -2.32 11.50 8.05
CA LEU A 41 -1.93 12.45 7.04
C LEU A 41 -0.57 13.03 7.39
N PRO A 42 0.24 13.43 6.40
CA PRO A 42 1.45 14.19 6.66
C PRO A 42 1.04 15.59 7.14
N ARG A 43 1.64 16.09 8.23
CA ARG A 43 1.34 17.41 8.77
C ARG A 43 1.54 18.51 7.71
N SER A 44 2.55 18.35 6.87
CA SER A 44 2.84 19.27 5.76
C SER A 44 1.66 19.42 4.79
N VAL A 45 0.91 18.35 4.55
CA VAL A 45 -0.24 18.35 3.64
C VAL A 45 -1.52 18.75 4.38
N ALA A 46 -1.72 18.26 5.60
CA ALA A 46 -2.84 18.67 6.45
C ALA A 46 -2.87 20.19 6.65
N ALA A 47 -1.72 20.80 6.94
CA ALA A 47 -1.58 22.25 7.10
C ALA A 47 -1.93 23.04 5.83
N ARG A 48 -1.63 22.50 4.64
CA ARG A 48 -1.98 23.13 3.36
C ARG A 48 -3.48 23.12 3.12
N ILE A 49 -4.16 22.04 3.49
CA ILE A 49 -5.60 21.86 3.28
C ILE A 49 -6.41 22.67 4.29
N ALA A 50 -5.97 22.69 5.56
CA ALA A 50 -6.65 23.43 6.63
C ALA A 50 -6.51 24.95 6.52
N GLY A 51 -5.62 25.47 5.66
CA GLY A 51 -5.56 26.90 5.29
C GLY A 51 -5.15 27.87 6.40
N THR A 52 -4.92 27.42 7.64
CA THR A 52 -4.45 28.27 8.74
C THR A 52 -3.72 27.43 9.78
N ALA A 53 -2.73 28.03 10.43
CA ALA A 53 -1.93 27.42 11.48
C ALA A 53 -2.84 26.81 12.56
N ALA A 54 -2.66 25.50 12.81
CA ALA A 54 -3.30 24.78 13.91
C ALA A 54 -3.30 25.61 15.20
N PRO A 55 -4.33 25.47 16.05
CA PRO A 55 -4.21 24.37 17.01
C PRO A 55 -5.54 23.70 17.42
N ALA A 56 -5.39 22.52 18.04
CA ALA A 56 -6.30 21.89 18.98
C ALA A 56 -7.32 20.86 18.43
N THR A 57 -6.91 19.60 18.43
CA THR A 57 -7.61 18.67 19.33
C THR A 57 -6.68 18.38 20.50
N VAL A 58 -6.88 19.13 21.59
CA VAL A 58 -6.39 18.77 22.92
C VAL A 58 -7.19 17.57 23.40
N THR A 59 -6.88 16.39 22.88
CA THR A 59 -7.18 15.15 23.59
C THR A 59 -5.99 14.85 24.47
N ASP A 60 -6.24 14.90 25.78
CA ASP A 60 -5.46 14.23 26.81
C ASP A 60 -5.24 12.76 26.40
N THR A 61 -4.19 12.51 25.61
CA THR A 61 -3.73 11.19 25.18
C THR A 61 -2.27 11.35 24.84
N ASP A 62 -1.44 11.00 25.82
CA ASP A 62 -0.06 10.55 25.76
C ASP A 62 0.96 11.34 24.88
N PRO A 63 2.03 11.90 25.47
CA PRO A 63 2.98 12.81 24.81
C PRO A 63 3.99 12.15 23.85
N ASP A 64 3.82 10.89 23.45
CA ASP A 64 4.78 10.13 22.63
C ASP A 64 4.33 9.95 21.15
N HIS A 65 3.49 10.85 20.62
CA HIS A 65 3.09 10.80 19.20
C HIS A 65 3.98 11.72 18.34
N ASP A 66 4.89 11.11 17.58
CA ASP A 66 5.79 11.76 16.61
C ASP A 66 5.06 12.79 15.72
N GLY A 67 5.31 14.08 15.97
CA GLY A 67 4.59 15.24 15.42
C GLY A 67 4.71 15.51 13.91
N LEU A 68 5.10 14.52 13.12
CA LEU A 68 5.15 14.60 11.65
C LEU A 68 3.81 14.29 10.99
N PHE A 69 2.90 13.66 11.73
CA PHE A 69 1.63 13.22 11.18
C PHE A 69 0.43 13.72 11.99
N GLU A 70 -0.68 13.90 11.29
CA GLU A 70 -1.97 14.25 11.86
C GLU A 70 -2.98 13.12 11.59
N GLU A 71 -3.67 12.68 12.62
CA GLU A 71 -4.62 11.59 12.51
C GLU A 71 -6.05 12.11 12.44
N THR A 72 -6.85 11.52 11.55
CA THR A 72 -8.27 11.86 11.41
C THR A 72 -9.09 10.64 11.01
N LEU A 73 -10.41 10.81 10.93
CA LEU A 73 -11.33 9.78 10.47
C LEU A 73 -11.82 10.10 9.06
N CYS A 74 -11.88 9.10 8.19
CA CYS A 74 -12.48 9.22 6.87
C CYS A 74 -13.58 8.18 6.64
N ILE A 75 -14.61 8.54 5.86
CA ILE A 75 -15.65 7.60 5.43
C ILE A 75 -15.25 6.94 4.12
N LEU A 76 -15.47 5.63 4.02
CA LEU A 76 -15.34 4.86 2.79
C LEU A 76 -16.66 4.91 1.99
N PRO A 77 -16.65 5.47 0.76
CA PRO A 77 -17.84 5.52 -0.08
C PRO A 77 -18.40 4.14 -0.41
N SER A 78 -19.70 4.11 -0.70
CA SER A 78 -20.44 2.87 -1.00
C SER A 78 -19.89 2.09 -2.18
N ARG A 79 -19.25 2.75 -3.15
CA ARG A 79 -18.65 2.10 -4.34
C ARG A 79 -17.51 1.15 -3.99
N PHE A 80 -16.81 1.42 -2.89
CA PHE A 80 -15.70 0.59 -2.42
C PHE A 80 -16.17 -0.51 -1.46
N ARG A 81 -17.38 -0.40 -0.89
CA ARG A 81 -17.92 -1.40 0.03
C ARG A 81 -18.08 -2.74 -0.71
N ASN A 82 -17.42 -3.78 -0.22
CA ASN A 82 -17.36 -5.14 -0.79
C ASN A 82 -16.56 -5.30 -2.10
N THR A 83 -15.98 -4.22 -2.63
CA THR A 83 -15.18 -4.25 -3.87
C THR A 83 -13.70 -4.40 -3.57
N VAL A 84 -13.25 -3.81 -2.46
CA VAL A 84 -11.84 -3.71 -2.07
C VAL A 84 -11.67 -4.09 -0.60
N PHE A 85 -10.55 -4.72 -0.28
CA PHE A 85 -10.17 -5.04 1.09
C PHE A 85 -9.05 -4.11 1.55
N ILE A 86 -9.34 -3.36 2.60
CA ILE A 86 -8.44 -2.36 3.16
C ILE A 86 -7.84 -2.90 4.45
N LYS A 87 -6.50 -2.97 4.52
CA LYS A 87 -5.74 -3.35 5.72
C LYS A 87 -5.02 -2.14 6.34
N ARG A 88 -4.56 -2.27 7.60
CA ARG A 88 -3.63 -1.31 8.21
C ARG A 88 -2.37 -1.19 7.35
N GLY A 89 -1.92 0.03 7.12
CA GLY A 89 -0.81 0.37 6.22
C GLY A 89 -1.18 0.50 4.75
N SER A 90 -2.47 0.40 4.40
CA SER A 90 -2.90 0.72 3.02
C SER A 90 -2.88 2.22 2.79
N TYR A 91 -2.60 2.62 1.55
CA TYR A 91 -2.60 4.04 1.15
C TYR A 91 -3.87 4.37 0.38
N ILE A 92 -4.36 5.58 0.58
CA ILE A 92 -5.54 6.10 -0.09
C ILE A 92 -5.32 7.54 -0.50
N ILE A 93 -6.09 7.99 -1.48
CA ILE A 93 -6.30 9.41 -1.76
C ILE A 93 -7.70 9.74 -1.26
N GLY A 94 -7.79 10.67 -0.31
CA GLY A 94 -9.04 11.18 0.23
C GLY A 94 -9.21 12.65 -0.08
N ASN A 95 -10.46 13.10 -0.15
CA ASN A 95 -10.80 14.51 -0.12
C ASN A 95 -11.04 14.91 1.35
N PHE A 96 -10.24 15.84 1.84
CA PHE A 96 -10.25 16.32 3.23
C PHE A 96 -10.61 17.80 3.33
N ALA A 97 -11.53 18.28 2.47
CA ALA A 97 -11.94 19.68 2.41
C ALA A 97 -12.48 20.28 3.74
N GLY A 98 -12.83 19.45 4.74
CA GLY A 98 -13.40 19.87 6.03
C GLY A 98 -12.67 19.31 7.24
N LEU A 99 -11.33 19.18 7.18
CA LEU A 99 -10.52 18.71 8.30
C LEU A 99 -10.70 19.66 9.51
N GLY A 100 -11.48 19.24 10.51
CA GLY A 100 -11.74 20.00 11.76
C GLY A 100 -13.19 20.43 11.98
N GLU A 101 -14.08 20.31 10.99
CA GLU A 101 -15.48 20.76 11.12
C GLU A 101 -16.41 19.67 11.69
N GLY A 102 -15.90 18.46 11.95
CA GLY A 102 -16.66 17.36 12.54
C GLY A 102 -15.84 16.13 12.92
N LYS A 103 -16.53 15.08 13.39
CA LYS A 103 -15.90 13.81 13.81
C LYS A 103 -15.23 13.06 12.66
N VAL A 104 -15.66 13.30 11.43
CA VAL A 104 -15.07 12.72 10.21
C VAL A 104 -14.47 13.87 9.40
N GLY A 105 -13.18 13.79 9.12
CA GLY A 105 -12.41 14.83 8.43
C GLY A 105 -12.41 14.72 6.89
N GLY A 106 -13.02 13.68 6.30
CA GLY A 106 -13.11 13.56 4.85
C GLY A 106 -13.70 12.26 4.32
N GLU A 107 -13.67 12.13 2.99
CA GLU A 107 -14.10 10.93 2.26
C GLU A 107 -12.98 10.34 1.39
N VAL A 108 -12.98 9.02 1.25
CA VAL A 108 -11.99 8.32 0.42
C VAL A 108 -12.39 8.40 -1.06
N ARG A 109 -11.54 8.97 -1.92
CA ARG A 109 -11.81 9.04 -3.36
C ARG A 109 -11.19 7.86 -4.11
N HIS A 110 -9.95 7.51 -3.79
CA HIS A 110 -9.21 6.42 -4.45
C HIS A 110 -8.39 5.59 -3.46
N ILE A 111 -8.18 4.33 -3.79
CA ILE A 111 -7.36 3.39 -3.02
C ILE A 111 -6.10 3.12 -3.82
N LEU A 112 -4.94 3.26 -3.17
CA LEU A 112 -3.65 3.16 -3.83
C LEU A 112 -3.05 1.76 -3.68
N TYR A 113 -2.76 1.16 -4.82
CA TYR A 113 -2.02 -0.08 -5.00
C TYR A 113 -0.54 0.22 -5.28
N PRO A 114 0.36 -0.77 -5.09
CA PRO A 114 1.79 -0.59 -5.31
C PRO A 114 2.16 0.00 -6.69
N LYS A 115 1.42 -0.37 -7.74
CA LYS A 115 1.61 0.19 -9.10
C LYS A 115 1.35 1.70 -9.16
N GLN A 116 0.26 2.15 -8.54
CA GLN A 116 -0.11 3.57 -8.49
C GLN A 116 0.86 4.37 -7.62
N ILE A 117 1.35 3.79 -6.51
CA ILE A 117 2.35 4.42 -5.65
C ILE A 117 3.65 4.69 -6.42
N LYS A 118 4.12 3.73 -7.22
CA LYS A 118 5.30 3.92 -8.09
C LYS A 118 5.11 5.09 -9.05
N HIS A 119 3.96 5.16 -9.72
CA HIS A 119 3.63 6.26 -10.64
C HIS A 119 3.57 7.63 -9.91
N LEU A 120 2.99 7.68 -8.70
CA LEU A 120 2.96 8.89 -7.88
C LEU A 120 4.36 9.34 -7.43
N LYS A 121 5.25 8.39 -7.13
CA LYS A 121 6.66 8.65 -6.80
C LYS A 121 7.42 9.21 -8.01
N GLU A 122 7.24 8.62 -9.19
CA GLU A 122 7.84 9.10 -10.45
C GLU A 122 7.38 10.53 -10.80
N ARG A 123 6.12 10.86 -10.51
CA ARG A 123 5.55 12.21 -10.71
C ARG A 123 5.96 13.23 -9.64
N GLY A 124 6.60 12.81 -8.55
CA GLY A 124 6.97 13.70 -7.43
C GLY A 124 5.78 14.18 -6.58
N LEU A 125 4.62 13.52 -6.70
CA LEU A 125 3.40 13.83 -5.94
C LEU A 125 3.31 13.04 -4.63
N TRP A 126 4.25 12.12 -4.41
CA TRP A 126 4.32 11.29 -3.21
C TRP A 126 4.99 12.04 -2.05
N PRO A 127 4.31 12.24 -0.90
CA PRO A 127 4.96 12.83 0.27
C PRO A 127 5.99 11.86 0.86
N ALA A 128 7.23 12.32 1.02
CA ALA A 128 8.34 11.50 1.55
C ALA A 128 8.05 10.96 2.97
N GLU A 129 7.26 11.70 3.75
CA GLU A 129 6.79 11.30 5.08
C GLU A 129 6.00 9.98 5.04
N MET A 130 5.33 9.65 3.93
CA MET A 130 4.55 8.41 3.80
C MET A 130 5.38 7.16 3.55
N ASP A 131 6.68 7.28 3.27
CA ASP A 131 7.56 6.13 3.06
C ASP A 131 7.99 5.46 4.36
N GLN A 132 7.77 6.12 5.51
CA GLN A 132 8.11 5.56 6.81
C GLN A 132 7.27 4.30 7.06
N PRO A 133 7.88 3.13 7.34
CA PRO A 133 7.12 1.95 7.70
C PRO A 133 6.33 2.22 8.98
N ILE A 134 5.11 1.69 9.08
CA ILE A 134 4.45 1.57 10.39
C ILE A 134 5.36 0.65 11.18
N ILE A 135 6.05 1.18 12.19
CA ILE A 135 6.83 0.38 13.13
C ILE A 135 5.79 -0.45 13.91
N SER A 136 5.38 -1.57 13.32
CA SER A 136 4.75 -2.64 14.08
C SER A 136 5.88 -3.35 14.79
N GLU A 137 5.87 -3.26 16.11
CA GLU A 137 6.71 -3.98 17.07
C GLU A 137 6.56 -5.51 16.97
N VAL A 138 6.78 -6.09 15.79
CA VAL A 138 6.93 -7.53 15.60
C VAL A 138 8.10 -7.78 14.65
N VAL A 139 9.25 -7.93 15.31
CA VAL A 139 10.38 -8.77 14.91
C VAL A 139 11.13 -8.32 13.65
N ALA A 140 12.34 -7.83 13.92
CA ALA A 140 13.43 -7.78 12.98
C ALA A 140 13.55 -9.08 12.18
N THR A 141 13.51 -8.97 10.87
CA THR A 141 14.45 -9.72 10.05
C THR A 141 14.93 -8.76 8.98
N GLU A 142 16.19 -8.38 9.18
CA GLU A 142 17.01 -7.54 8.32
C GLU A 142 16.98 -8.10 6.90
N GLU A 143 16.84 -7.22 5.90
CA GLU A 143 17.65 -7.29 4.68
C GLU A 143 17.79 -5.87 4.11
N PRO A 144 19.02 -5.38 3.88
CA PRO A 144 19.30 -4.00 3.53
C PRO A 144 18.95 -3.68 2.08
N SER A 145 18.49 -2.44 1.91
CA SER A 145 18.27 -1.79 0.62
C SER A 145 19.59 -1.67 -0.14
N THR A 146 19.67 -2.28 -1.33
CA THR A 146 20.63 -1.86 -2.35
C THR A 146 19.86 -1.24 -3.50
N ALA A 147 20.08 0.04 -3.70
CA ALA A 147 19.63 0.80 -4.86
C ALA A 147 20.51 0.50 -6.08
N ALA A 148 19.90 0.56 -7.27
CA ALA A 148 20.43 0.45 -8.66
C ALA A 148 19.76 -0.75 -9.35
N ASP A 149 19.26 -0.74 -10.59
CA ASP A 149 19.21 0.19 -11.71
C ASP A 149 18.15 -0.38 -12.68
N ASN A 150 17.71 0.43 -13.63
CA ASN A 150 16.85 0.18 -14.77
C ASN A 150 17.04 -1.17 -15.49
N GLN A 151 15.95 -1.71 -16.05
CA GLN A 151 15.70 -1.74 -17.50
C GLN A 151 14.92 -2.99 -17.95
N ALA A 152 13.81 -2.71 -18.63
CA ALA A 152 13.18 -3.44 -19.75
C ALA A 152 12.97 -4.97 -19.69
N ASN A 153 11.69 -5.32 -19.88
CA ASN A 153 11.21 -6.19 -20.96
C ASN A 153 11.91 -7.56 -21.16
N SER A 154 11.17 -8.64 -20.91
CA SER A 154 10.81 -9.66 -21.92
C SER A 154 10.70 -11.05 -21.31
N SER A 155 9.65 -11.75 -21.76
CA SER A 155 9.52 -13.21 -21.96
C SER A 155 9.62 -14.16 -20.76
N GLU A 156 8.53 -14.93 -20.61
CA GLU A 156 8.45 -16.30 -20.10
C GLU A 156 9.76 -17.10 -20.25
N VAL A 157 10.32 -17.53 -19.12
CA VAL A 157 10.98 -18.82 -18.94
C VAL A 157 10.70 -19.30 -17.51
N ASP A 158 9.94 -20.38 -17.44
CA ASP A 158 9.69 -21.22 -16.28
C ASP A 158 10.98 -21.99 -16.00
N ASP A 159 11.87 -21.41 -15.20
CA ASP A 159 13.13 -22.03 -14.79
C ASP A 159 13.11 -22.15 -13.25
N ASP A 160 12.36 -23.16 -12.78
CA ASP A 160 12.25 -23.59 -11.38
C ASP A 160 13.57 -24.25 -10.86
N ASP A 161 14.73 -23.90 -11.42
CA ASP A 161 16.04 -24.40 -11.00
C ASP A 161 16.63 -23.63 -9.80
N ASP A 162 15.96 -22.56 -9.34
CA ASP A 162 16.34 -21.78 -8.15
C ASP A 162 15.58 -22.22 -6.87
N LEU A 163 14.97 -23.39 -6.89
CA LEU A 163 14.40 -24.02 -5.69
C LEU A 163 15.51 -24.75 -4.94
N PHE A 164 15.89 -24.23 -3.78
CA PHE A 164 16.89 -24.85 -2.88
C PHE A 164 16.62 -26.35 -2.72
N GLN A 165 17.54 -27.19 -3.20
CA GLN A 165 17.39 -28.64 -3.12
C GLN A 165 17.35 -29.07 -1.65
N ASN A 166 16.17 -29.52 -1.21
CA ASN A 166 16.00 -30.08 0.12
C ASN A 166 16.85 -31.36 0.25
N SER A 167 17.99 -31.28 0.94
CA SER A 167 18.93 -32.40 1.13
C SER A 167 18.35 -33.57 1.92
N ASN A 168 17.16 -33.44 2.50
CA ASN A 168 16.42 -34.55 3.12
C ASN A 168 15.51 -35.31 2.13
N ARG A 169 15.51 -34.94 0.84
CA ARG A 169 14.83 -35.69 -0.23
C ARG A 169 15.72 -36.85 -0.65
N ARG A 170 15.28 -38.09 -0.41
CA ARG A 170 15.95 -39.30 -0.93
C ARG A 170 15.91 -39.27 -2.45
N HIS A 171 17.06 -39.02 -3.07
CA HIS A 171 17.24 -39.15 -4.51
C HIS A 171 17.21 -40.64 -4.86
N PHE A 172 16.13 -41.10 -5.49
CA PHE A 172 16.13 -42.40 -6.15
C PHE A 172 16.88 -42.19 -7.46
N ALA A 173 18.12 -42.69 -7.53
CA ALA A 173 18.78 -42.83 -8.81
C ALA A 173 17.99 -43.87 -9.60
N ASP A 174 17.34 -43.44 -10.68
CA ASP A 174 16.91 -44.35 -11.72
C ASP A 174 18.20 -44.84 -12.39
N GLU A 175 18.70 -45.99 -11.94
CA GLU A 175 19.77 -46.68 -12.66
C GLU A 175 19.16 -47.16 -13.97
N SER A 176 19.27 -46.32 -14.99
CA SER A 176 19.05 -46.74 -16.37
C SER A 176 20.11 -47.79 -16.70
N GLU A 177 19.73 -49.06 -16.54
CA GLU A 177 20.52 -50.22 -16.96
C GLU A 177 20.65 -50.18 -18.48
N SER A 178 21.71 -49.53 -18.95
CA SER A 178 22.15 -49.55 -20.35
C SER A 178 22.80 -50.90 -20.62
N ASP A 179 21.98 -51.92 -20.84
CA ASP A 179 22.42 -53.24 -21.30
C ASP A 179 22.93 -53.12 -22.74
N SER A 180 24.24 -52.91 -22.88
CA SER A 180 24.94 -52.80 -24.15
C SER A 180 25.57 -54.16 -24.46
N ASP A 181 24.77 -55.07 -25.01
CA ASP A 181 25.25 -56.36 -25.52
C ASP A 181 26.02 -56.13 -26.85
N SER A 182 27.33 -56.37 -26.83
CA SER A 182 28.23 -56.25 -28.00
C SER A 182 29.17 -57.45 -28.10
N ASP A 183 28.76 -58.36 -29.00
CA ASP A 183 29.50 -59.12 -30.03
C ASP A 183 30.78 -59.92 -29.66
N ALA A 184 30.77 -61.24 -29.95
CA ALA A 184 31.78 -61.98 -30.75
C ALA A 184 31.50 -63.51 -30.81
#